data_AF-A0A2H0LP13-F1
#
_entry.id   AF-A0A2H0LP13-F1
#
_cell.length_a   1.000
_cell.length_b   1.000
_cell.length_c   1.000
_cell.angle_alpha   90.00
_cell.angle_beta   90.00
_cell.angle_gamma   90.00
#
_symmetry.space_group_name_H-M   'P 1'
#
loop_
_entity.id
_entity.type
_entity.pdbx_description
1 polymer ?
#
loop_
_entity_poly.entity_id
_entity_poly.type
_entity_poly.pdbx_seq_one_letter_code
_entity_poly.pdbx_strand_id
1 'polypeptide(L)'
;MNIGLQDSFRTRFIAVESDALVIETIQTESKTRRQHLRILRFKGTWHANQQNELCFEVASRKGPPQTYTFKGTWKINNNQQIKYTLAGGHNTLLFKGHWQITSQNRLTYLLEGSSTSRFEFKVQLESPTLFPKKGQIRYRLGTGIRRSRLAKGAPIVTLYGEWKFGRNLGLIFEMDYGQGRVRAMEFGAKVTFERNNLIFTLKNELGQPLGITLTMTHKFLKSFDAEAFIRLTSRQQEQGAEAGITLPF
;
A
#
# COMPACT_ATOMS: atom_id res chain seq x y z
N MET A 1 -33.09 35.51 -33.03
CA MET A 1 -32.62 34.22 -32.48
C MET A 1 -31.33 34.51 -31.71
N ASN A 2 -31.42 34.69 -30.39
CA ASN A 2 -30.29 35.12 -29.57
C ASN A 2 -29.57 33.88 -29.05
N ILE A 3 -28.46 33.49 -29.67
CA ILE A 3 -27.62 32.39 -29.19
C ILE A 3 -26.78 32.96 -28.06
N GLY A 4 -27.23 32.79 -26.82
CA GLY A 4 -26.44 33.14 -25.64
C GLY A 4 -25.16 32.31 -25.61
N LEU A 5 -24.04 32.90 -26.02
CA LEU A 5 -22.72 32.29 -25.86
C LEU A 5 -22.36 32.35 -24.37
N GLN A 6 -22.45 31.20 -23.70
CA GLN A 6 -22.06 31.05 -22.30
C GLN A 6 -20.54 30.85 -22.21
N ASP A 7 -19.88 31.53 -21.28
CA ASP A 7 -18.46 31.30 -21.01
C ASP A 7 -18.27 29.82 -20.60
N SER A 8 -17.23 29.19 -21.14
CA SER A 8 -16.93 27.78 -20.82
C SER A 8 -15.67 27.67 -19.96
N PHE A 9 -15.75 26.84 -18.93
CA PHE A 9 -14.66 26.55 -18.00
C PHE A 9 -14.33 25.07 -18.06
N ARG A 10 -13.07 24.73 -18.32
CA ARG A 10 -12.57 23.35 -18.35
C ARG A 10 -11.42 23.20 -17.36
N THR A 11 -11.43 22.11 -16.60
CA THR A 11 -10.37 21.75 -15.66
C THR A 11 -9.72 20.45 -16.10
N ARG A 12 -8.39 20.41 -16.08
CA ARG A 12 -7.60 19.21 -16.31
C ARG A 12 -6.60 19.02 -15.18
N PHE A 13 -6.48 17.81 -14.68
CA PHE A 13 -5.44 17.48 -13.69
C PHE A 13 -4.12 17.26 -14.43
N ILE A 14 -3.09 18.01 -14.05
CA ILE A 14 -1.78 17.97 -14.72
C ILE A 14 -0.88 16.98 -14.00
N ALA A 15 -0.74 17.16 -12.69
CA ALA A 15 0.24 16.43 -11.91
C ALA A 15 -0.24 16.26 -10.46
N VAL A 16 0.26 15.19 -9.86
CA VAL A 16 0.19 14.98 -8.43
C VAL A 16 1.60 15.02 -7.88
N GLU A 17 1.80 15.85 -6.87
CA GLU A 17 2.98 15.87 -6.04
C GLU A 17 2.65 15.32 -4.65
N SER A 18 3.70 15.07 -3.87
CA SER A 18 3.59 14.45 -2.54
C SER A 18 2.67 15.22 -1.59
N ASP A 19 2.67 16.56 -1.64
CA ASP A 19 1.83 17.46 -0.82
C ASP A 19 1.14 18.57 -1.64
N ALA A 20 0.94 18.32 -2.93
CA ALA A 20 0.26 19.27 -3.80
C ALA A 20 -0.56 18.61 -4.91
N LEU A 21 -1.61 19.32 -5.30
CA LEU A 21 -2.45 19.04 -6.45
C LEU A 21 -2.27 20.15 -7.48
N VAL A 22 -1.86 19.78 -8.70
CA VAL A 22 -1.67 20.74 -9.80
C VAL A 22 -2.76 20.54 -10.85
N ILE A 23 -3.53 21.59 -11.10
CA ILE A 23 -4.58 21.60 -12.12
C ILE A 23 -4.33 22.71 -13.15
N GLU A 24 -4.74 22.43 -14.38
CA GLU A 24 -4.89 23.38 -15.46
C GLU A 24 -6.35 23.80 -15.51
N THR A 25 -6.58 25.10 -15.66
CA THR A 25 -7.90 25.65 -15.95
C THR A 25 -7.83 26.43 -17.25
N ILE A 26 -8.81 26.18 -18.12
CA ILE A 26 -8.98 26.87 -19.40
C ILE A 26 -10.33 27.57 -19.35
N GLN A 27 -10.29 28.89 -19.36
CA GLN A 27 -11.48 29.74 -19.45
C GLN A 27 -11.56 30.31 -20.87
N THR A 28 -12.67 30.08 -21.56
CA THR A 28 -12.93 30.67 -22.88
C THR A 28 -13.93 31.80 -22.75
N GLU A 29 -13.53 33.00 -23.13
CA GLU A 29 -14.39 34.19 -23.13
C GLU A 29 -15.29 34.15 -24.37
N SER A 30 -16.61 34.15 -24.13
CA SER A 30 -17.66 34.04 -25.16
C SER A 30 -17.58 35.09 -26.26
N LYS A 31 -17.24 36.34 -25.91
CA LYS A 31 -17.24 37.49 -26.84
C LYS A 31 -16.02 37.56 -27.73
N THR A 32 -14.85 37.22 -27.20
CA THR A 32 -13.56 37.39 -27.90
C THR A 32 -12.98 36.08 -28.42
N ARG A 33 -13.55 34.94 -27.99
CA ARG A 33 -12.99 33.59 -28.15
C ARG A 33 -11.56 33.46 -27.59
N ARG A 34 -11.10 34.40 -26.76
CA ARG A 34 -9.80 34.30 -26.11
C ARG A 34 -9.84 33.22 -25.04
N GLN A 35 -8.76 32.44 -24.98
CA GLN A 35 -8.57 31.41 -23.99
C GLN A 35 -7.55 31.88 -22.96
N HIS A 36 -7.93 31.82 -21.69
CA HIS A 36 -7.05 32.05 -20.57
C HIS A 36 -6.69 30.72 -19.94
N LEU A 37 -5.44 30.34 -20.10
CA LEU A 37 -4.87 29.15 -19.45
C LEU A 37 -4.24 29.57 -18.13
N ARG A 38 -4.59 28.88 -17.05
CA ARG A 38 -3.98 29.07 -15.73
C ARG A 38 -3.60 27.72 -15.14
N ILE A 39 -2.43 27.68 -14.50
CA ILE A 39 -1.99 26.54 -13.70
C ILE A 39 -2.16 26.92 -12.24
N LEU A 40 -2.94 26.12 -11.51
CA LEU A 40 -3.17 26.29 -10.08
C LEU A 40 -2.51 25.13 -9.33
N ARG A 41 -1.74 25.47 -8.29
CA ARG A 41 -1.12 24.51 -7.39
C ARG A 41 -1.70 24.67 -6.00
N PHE A 42 -2.46 23.68 -5.55
CA PHE A 42 -3.02 23.63 -4.20
C PHE A 42 -2.09 22.84 -3.29
N LYS A 43 -1.71 23.42 -2.16
CA LYS A 43 -0.99 22.72 -1.10
C LYS A 43 -1.97 22.00 -0.18
N GLY A 44 -1.63 20.80 0.26
CA GLY A 44 -2.54 19.97 1.03
C GLY A 44 -1.97 18.60 1.33
N THR A 45 -2.83 17.71 1.81
CA THR A 45 -2.45 16.34 2.16
C THR A 45 -3.27 15.31 1.41
N TRP A 46 -2.60 14.28 0.92
CA TRP A 46 -3.27 13.13 0.33
C TRP A 46 -3.63 12.11 1.40
N HIS A 47 -4.86 11.61 1.34
CA HIS A 47 -5.32 10.53 2.20
C HIS A 47 -6.37 9.67 1.50
N ALA A 48 -6.68 8.51 2.06
CA ALA A 48 -7.81 7.70 1.63
C ALA A 48 -8.94 7.84 2.63
N ASN A 49 -10.18 7.98 2.15
CA ASN A 49 -11.34 8.05 3.04
C ASN A 49 -11.77 6.65 3.54
N GLN A 50 -12.83 6.59 4.34
CA GLN A 50 -13.33 5.33 4.91
C GLN A 50 -13.85 4.33 3.86
N GLN A 51 -14.11 4.79 2.64
CA GLN A 51 -14.53 4.02 1.48
C GLN A 51 -13.36 3.66 0.56
N ASN A 52 -12.11 3.91 0.98
CA ASN A 52 -10.89 3.71 0.20
C ASN A 52 -10.83 4.55 -1.09
N GLU A 53 -11.57 5.66 -1.15
CA GLU A 53 -11.45 6.64 -2.23
C GLU A 53 -10.26 7.57 -1.93
N LEU A 54 -9.52 7.96 -2.97
CA LEU A 54 -8.42 8.91 -2.82
C LEU A 54 -8.98 10.32 -2.63
N CYS A 55 -8.47 11.00 -1.62
CA CYS A 55 -8.87 12.34 -1.23
C CYS A 55 -7.64 13.25 -1.15
N PHE A 56 -7.86 14.54 -1.46
CA PHE A 56 -6.88 15.60 -1.23
C PHE A 56 -7.52 16.65 -0.34
N GLU A 57 -6.92 16.90 0.82
CA GLU A 57 -7.34 17.95 1.73
C GLU A 57 -6.51 19.20 1.51
N VAL A 58 -7.13 20.26 1.00
CA VAL A 58 -6.48 21.54 0.77
C VAL A 58 -6.35 22.29 2.08
N ALA A 59 -5.13 22.71 2.39
CA ALA A 59 -4.87 23.58 3.54
C ALA A 59 -5.50 24.96 3.29
N SER A 60 -6.49 25.33 4.11
CA SER A 60 -7.08 26.67 4.05
C SER A 60 -6.29 27.64 4.92
N ARG A 61 -6.09 28.88 4.44
CA ARG A 61 -5.53 29.97 5.26
C ARG A 61 -6.56 30.55 6.24
N LYS A 62 -7.85 30.44 5.92
CA LYS A 62 -8.97 30.96 6.72
C LYS A 62 -10.14 29.99 6.61
N GLY A 63 -10.51 29.36 7.72
CA GLY A 63 -11.62 28.40 7.78
C GLY A 63 -11.18 26.93 7.75
N PRO A 64 -12.16 26.00 7.79
CA PRO A 64 -11.88 24.57 7.81
C PRO A 64 -11.21 24.11 6.51
N PRO A 65 -10.37 23.06 6.57
CA PRO A 65 -9.82 22.42 5.37
C PRO A 65 -10.93 21.95 4.42
N GLN A 66 -10.65 21.99 3.12
CA GLN A 66 -11.58 21.50 2.10
C GLN A 66 -11.08 20.18 1.52
N THR A 67 -11.93 19.16 1.51
CA THR A 67 -11.56 17.83 1.02
C THR A 67 -12.14 17.57 -0.36
N TYR A 68 -11.27 17.25 -1.31
CA TYR A 68 -11.63 16.85 -2.65
C TYR A 68 -11.52 15.34 -2.78
N THR A 69 -12.65 14.66 -2.98
CA THR A 69 -12.70 13.22 -3.21
C THR A 69 -12.70 12.92 -4.70
N PHE A 70 -11.71 12.15 -5.15
CA PHE A 70 -11.54 11.85 -6.55
C PHE A 70 -12.47 10.69 -6.94
N LYS A 71 -13.33 10.94 -7.94
CA LYS A 71 -14.23 9.94 -8.52
C LYS A 71 -13.59 9.31 -9.76
N GLY A 72 -13.27 8.02 -9.65
CA GLY A 72 -12.42 7.32 -10.61
C GLY A 72 -11.95 5.99 -10.02
N THR A 73 -11.07 5.30 -10.73
CA THR A 73 -10.57 3.98 -10.34
C THR A 73 -9.05 4.01 -10.22
N TRP A 74 -8.49 3.17 -9.38
CA TRP A 74 -7.04 3.04 -9.28
C TRP A 74 -6.62 1.58 -9.30
N LYS A 75 -5.39 1.36 -9.75
CA LYS A 75 -4.73 0.06 -9.77
C LYS A 75 -3.26 0.22 -9.41
N ILE A 76 -2.63 -0.88 -9.05
CA ILE A 76 -1.19 -0.95 -8.86
C ILE A 76 -0.54 -1.26 -10.22
N ASN A 77 0.51 -0.54 -10.58
CA ASN A 77 1.29 -0.81 -11.80
C ASN A 77 2.45 -1.79 -11.50
N ASN A 78 3.26 -2.10 -12.52
CA ASN A 78 4.39 -3.03 -12.38
C ASN A 78 5.49 -2.53 -11.43
N ASN A 79 5.53 -1.22 -11.15
CA ASN A 79 6.48 -0.59 -10.23
C ASN A 79 5.89 -0.42 -8.81
N GLN A 80 4.84 -1.18 -8.48
CA GLN A 80 4.12 -1.11 -7.21
C GLN A 80 3.51 0.28 -6.89
N GLN A 81 3.32 1.13 -7.90
CA GLN A 81 2.78 2.49 -7.71
C GLN A 81 1.28 2.54 -7.94
N ILE A 82 0.61 3.47 -7.27
CA ILE A 82 -0.81 3.74 -7.49
C ILE A 82 -0.98 4.54 -8.78
N LYS A 83 -1.58 3.90 -9.80
CA LYS A 83 -2.06 4.55 -11.02
C LYS A 83 -3.55 4.78 -10.91
N TYR A 84 -3.94 6.04 -10.76
CA TYR A 84 -5.32 6.48 -10.70
C TYR A 84 -5.80 6.92 -12.08
N THR A 85 -7.03 6.58 -12.44
CA THR A 85 -7.69 6.95 -13.69
C THR A 85 -8.97 7.70 -13.32
N LEU A 86 -9.08 8.96 -13.75
CA LEU A 86 -10.27 9.76 -13.47
C LEU A 86 -11.51 9.21 -14.17
N ALA A 87 -12.69 9.53 -13.63
CA ALA A 87 -13.95 9.30 -14.33
C ALA A 87 -13.90 9.93 -15.74
N GLY A 88 -14.21 9.13 -16.76
CA GLY A 88 -14.05 9.50 -18.17
C GLY A 88 -12.77 8.98 -18.83
N GLY A 89 -11.83 8.39 -18.09
CA GLY A 89 -10.72 7.60 -18.66
C GLY A 89 -9.56 8.36 -19.30
N HIS A 90 -9.72 9.66 -19.59
CA HIS A 90 -8.74 10.43 -20.36
C HIS A 90 -7.52 10.94 -19.57
N ASN A 91 -7.63 11.03 -18.24
CA ASN A 91 -6.56 11.55 -17.40
C ASN A 91 -6.16 10.50 -16.36
N THR A 92 -4.85 10.23 -16.27
CA THR A 92 -4.28 9.33 -15.27
C THR A 92 -3.29 10.07 -14.39
N LEU A 93 -3.39 9.83 -13.08
CA LEU A 93 -2.45 10.34 -12.08
C LEU A 93 -1.60 9.18 -11.58
N LEU A 94 -0.29 9.41 -11.45
CA LEU A 94 0.64 8.42 -10.93
C LEU A 94 1.20 8.91 -9.60
N PHE A 95 0.93 8.16 -8.54
CA PHE A 95 1.42 8.47 -7.21
C PHE A 95 2.65 7.61 -6.92
N LYS A 96 3.81 8.26 -6.74
CA LYS A 96 5.05 7.57 -6.33
C LYS A 96 5.10 7.45 -4.82
N GLY A 97 5.62 6.33 -4.32
CA GLY A 97 5.57 5.99 -2.90
C GLY A 97 5.95 4.55 -2.64
N HIS A 98 5.69 4.09 -1.42
CA HIS A 98 5.92 2.71 -1.02
C HIS A 98 4.84 2.18 -0.08
N TRP A 99 4.61 0.88 -0.15
CA TRP A 99 3.65 0.15 0.67
C TRP A 99 4.25 -0.24 2.02
N GLN A 100 3.43 -0.18 3.06
CA GLN A 100 3.71 -0.67 4.40
C GLN A 100 2.44 -1.31 4.99
N ILE A 101 2.63 -2.38 5.76
CA ILE A 101 1.55 -3.02 6.52
C ILE A 101 1.62 -2.51 7.95
N THR A 102 0.72 -1.59 8.31
CA THR A 102 0.74 -0.92 9.62
C THR A 102 -0.02 -1.70 10.69
N SER A 103 -1.07 -2.43 10.30
CA SER A 103 -1.83 -3.32 11.18
C SER A 103 -2.55 -4.41 10.39
N GLN A 104 -3.17 -5.37 11.09
CA GLN A 104 -3.86 -6.52 10.48
C GLN A 104 -4.87 -6.16 9.37
N ASN A 105 -5.55 -5.03 9.51
CA ASN A 105 -6.62 -4.60 8.59
C ASN A 105 -6.32 -3.24 7.93
N ARG A 106 -5.03 -2.88 7.85
CA ARG A 106 -4.58 -1.63 7.22
C ARG A 106 -3.38 -1.86 6.33
N LEU A 107 -3.52 -1.39 5.10
CA LEU A 107 -2.43 -1.28 4.14
C LEU A 107 -2.21 0.20 3.87
N THR A 108 -1.00 0.69 4.12
CA THR A 108 -0.65 2.10 3.99
C THR A 108 0.27 2.30 2.80
N TYR A 109 -0.02 3.28 1.95
CA TYR A 109 0.88 3.75 0.89
C TYR A 109 1.44 5.12 1.27
N LEU A 110 2.73 5.18 1.56
CA LEU A 110 3.43 6.41 1.94
C LEU A 110 3.90 7.12 0.67
N LEU A 111 3.50 8.39 0.46
CA LEU A 111 3.90 9.14 -0.72
C LEU A 111 5.38 9.55 -0.66
N GLU A 112 6.09 9.35 -1.77
CA GLU A 112 7.49 9.73 -1.90
C GLU A 112 7.63 11.25 -1.79
N GLY A 113 8.50 11.72 -0.88
CA GLY A 113 8.73 13.15 -0.67
C GLY A 113 7.68 13.85 0.19
N SER A 114 6.85 13.11 0.94
CA SER A 114 5.98 13.67 1.98
C SER A 114 6.14 12.91 3.29
N SER A 115 6.02 13.62 4.41
CA SER A 115 5.93 13.05 5.76
C SER A 115 4.49 12.96 6.27
N THR A 116 3.53 13.61 5.61
CA THR A 116 2.15 13.77 6.08
C THR A 116 1.14 13.06 5.17
N SER A 117 1.42 13.01 3.88
CA SER A 117 0.54 12.45 2.85
C SER A 117 0.74 10.95 2.69
N ARG A 118 -0.35 10.20 2.86
CA ARG A 118 -0.37 8.74 2.78
C ARG A 118 -1.77 8.22 2.56
N PHE A 119 -1.91 7.15 1.79
CA PHE A 119 -3.20 6.47 1.63
C PHE A 119 -3.29 5.31 2.62
N GLU A 120 -4.17 5.43 3.60
CA GLU A 120 -4.48 4.33 4.52
C GLU A 120 -5.73 3.58 4.04
N PHE A 121 -5.54 2.38 3.53
CA PHE A 121 -6.63 1.54 3.03
C PHE A 121 -7.10 0.56 4.10
N LYS A 122 -8.42 0.46 4.27
CA LYS A 122 -9.05 -0.63 5.02
C LYS A 122 -9.04 -1.88 4.15
N VAL A 123 -8.36 -2.91 4.61
CA VAL A 123 -8.16 -4.15 3.85
C VAL A 123 -8.52 -5.37 4.68
N GLN A 124 -8.82 -6.46 3.97
CA GLN A 124 -8.89 -7.79 4.53
C GLN A 124 -7.90 -8.66 3.76
N LEU A 125 -7.06 -9.38 4.49
CA LEU A 125 -6.14 -10.32 3.89
C LEU A 125 -6.93 -11.45 3.20
N GLU A 126 -6.61 -11.74 1.94
CA GLU A 126 -7.37 -12.73 1.16
C GLU A 126 -7.12 -14.17 1.64
N SER A 127 -5.88 -14.45 2.02
CA SER A 127 -5.51 -15.68 2.70
C SER A 127 -4.60 -15.36 3.88
N PRO A 128 -4.97 -15.71 5.12
CA PRO A 128 -4.12 -15.49 6.28
C PRO A 128 -2.82 -16.30 6.19
N THR A 129 -2.81 -17.37 5.40
CA THR A 129 -1.66 -18.24 5.22
C THR A 129 -0.94 -17.91 3.92
N LEU A 130 0.27 -17.35 4.04
CA LEU A 130 1.13 -17.10 2.89
C LEU A 130 2.07 -18.29 2.69
N PHE A 131 2.26 -18.63 1.41
CA PHE A 131 3.29 -19.58 0.98
C PHE A 131 4.41 -18.79 0.29
N PRO A 132 5.65 -18.82 0.80
CA PRO A 132 6.73 -17.97 0.28
C PRO A 132 6.97 -18.12 -1.23
N LYS A 133 6.77 -19.33 -1.79
CA LYS A 133 6.96 -19.63 -3.22
C LYS A 133 6.14 -18.77 -4.17
N LYS A 134 5.08 -18.10 -3.69
CA LYS A 134 4.20 -17.30 -4.54
C LYS A 134 4.65 -15.85 -4.68
N GLY A 135 5.66 -15.38 -3.92
CA GLY A 135 6.24 -14.04 -4.05
C GLY A 135 5.22 -12.90 -3.99
N GLN A 136 4.10 -13.11 -3.29
CA GLN A 136 2.99 -12.16 -3.30
C GLN A 136 2.25 -12.11 -1.97
N ILE A 137 1.77 -10.92 -1.63
CA ILE A 137 0.82 -10.68 -0.53
C ILE A 137 -0.45 -10.10 -1.15
N ARG A 138 -1.59 -10.76 -0.92
CA ARG A 138 -2.87 -10.42 -1.56
C ARG A 138 -3.87 -9.90 -0.54
N TYR A 139 -4.33 -8.68 -0.76
CA TYR A 139 -5.32 -7.98 0.05
C TYR A 139 -6.57 -7.72 -0.77
N ARG A 140 -7.73 -7.94 -0.15
CA ARG A 140 -9.01 -7.45 -0.66
C ARG A 140 -9.27 -6.10 -0.02
N LEU A 141 -9.50 -5.07 -0.84
CA LEU A 141 -9.89 -3.76 -0.33
C LEU A 141 -11.32 -3.84 0.22
N GLY A 142 -11.49 -3.48 1.49
CA GLY A 142 -12.79 -3.47 2.16
C GLY A 142 -13.35 -2.07 2.21
N THR A 143 -14.46 -1.80 1.52
CA THR A 143 -15.26 -0.60 1.80
C THR A 143 -16.02 -0.87 3.10
N GLY A 144 -15.81 -0.07 4.15
CA GLY A 144 -16.43 -0.18 5.48
C GLY A 144 -17.55 -1.23 5.64
N ILE A 145 -17.17 -2.40 6.16
CA ILE A 145 -17.96 -3.56 6.60
C ILE A 145 -19.51 -3.38 6.55
N ARG A 146 -20.09 -3.42 5.34
CA ARG A 146 -21.46 -3.90 5.12
C ARG A 146 -21.36 -5.11 4.21
N ARG A 147 -21.75 -6.29 4.74
CA ARG A 147 -21.69 -7.58 4.04
C ARG A 147 -22.32 -7.56 2.64
N SER A 148 -23.26 -6.66 2.37
CA SER A 148 -23.92 -6.52 1.06
C SER A 148 -23.02 -5.98 -0.07
N ARG A 149 -21.87 -5.34 0.22
CA ARG A 149 -20.87 -4.90 -0.78
C ARG A 149 -19.61 -5.76 -0.83
N LEU A 150 -19.52 -6.82 -0.01
CA LEU A 150 -18.56 -7.92 -0.25
C LEU A 150 -18.94 -8.78 -1.47
N ALA A 151 -20.01 -8.40 -2.17
CA ALA A 151 -20.41 -8.94 -3.45
C ALA A 151 -19.24 -8.96 -4.43
N LYS A 152 -19.16 -10.06 -5.20
CA LYS A 152 -18.23 -10.34 -6.29
C LYS A 152 -17.74 -9.04 -6.98
N GLY A 153 -16.46 -8.69 -6.79
CA GLY A 153 -15.86 -7.53 -7.48
C GLY A 153 -15.06 -6.56 -6.60
N ALA A 154 -14.91 -6.79 -5.29
CA ALA A 154 -14.02 -5.97 -4.48
C ALA A 154 -12.57 -6.02 -5.03
N PRO A 155 -11.93 -4.86 -5.29
CA PRO A 155 -10.61 -4.81 -5.90
C PRO A 155 -9.57 -5.52 -5.02
N ILE A 156 -8.70 -6.29 -5.68
CA ILE A 156 -7.60 -7.01 -5.05
C ILE A 156 -6.32 -6.21 -5.27
N VAL A 157 -5.65 -5.89 -4.17
CA VAL A 157 -4.29 -5.37 -4.15
C VAL A 157 -3.34 -6.55 -4.01
N THR A 158 -2.48 -6.76 -5.00
CA THR A 158 -1.42 -7.76 -4.94
C THR A 158 -0.08 -7.03 -4.89
N LEU A 159 0.65 -7.22 -3.79
CA LEU A 159 2.02 -6.76 -3.63
C LEU A 159 2.94 -7.89 -4.05
N TYR A 160 3.88 -7.62 -4.93
CA TYR A 160 4.84 -8.61 -5.43
C TYR A 160 6.23 -8.32 -4.86
N GLY A 161 6.92 -9.38 -4.50
CA GLY A 161 8.21 -9.29 -3.86
C GLY A 161 8.78 -10.64 -3.49
N GLU A 162 9.92 -10.60 -2.81
CA GLU A 162 10.68 -11.78 -2.41
C GLU A 162 10.73 -11.88 -0.88
N TRP A 163 10.50 -13.09 -0.38
CA TRP A 163 10.69 -13.38 1.03
C TRP A 163 12.15 -13.72 1.28
N LYS A 164 12.76 -13.00 2.22
CA LYS A 164 14.11 -13.24 2.73
C LYS A 164 14.07 -13.47 4.23
N PHE A 165 15.03 -14.25 4.71
CA PHE A 165 15.22 -14.55 6.12
C PHE A 165 16.44 -13.78 6.62
N GLY A 166 16.23 -12.95 7.62
CA GLY A 166 17.30 -12.27 8.34
C GLY A 166 17.95 -13.18 9.39
N ARG A 167 19.13 -12.76 9.87
CA ARG A 167 19.93 -13.52 10.84
C ARG A 167 19.23 -13.78 12.19
N ASN A 168 18.25 -12.96 12.56
CA ASN A 168 17.53 -13.04 13.83
C ASN A 168 16.13 -13.65 13.71
N LEU A 169 15.92 -14.56 12.73
CA LEU A 169 14.59 -15.08 12.36
C LEU A 169 13.60 -13.99 11.91
N GLY A 170 14.11 -12.78 11.64
CA GLY A 170 13.35 -11.70 11.05
C GLY A 170 12.94 -12.08 9.63
N LEU A 171 11.68 -11.84 9.28
CA LEU A 171 11.19 -12.05 7.93
C LEU A 171 11.21 -10.73 7.21
N ILE A 172 11.77 -10.72 6.00
CA ILE A 172 11.86 -9.54 5.16
C ILE A 172 11.09 -9.82 3.87
N PHE A 173 10.22 -8.91 3.47
CA PHE A 173 9.59 -8.94 2.16
C PHE A 173 10.10 -7.77 1.33
N GLU A 174 10.95 -8.06 0.35
CA GLU A 174 11.53 -7.05 -0.54
C GLU A 174 10.67 -6.87 -1.78
N MET A 175 10.32 -5.63 -2.10
CA MET A 175 9.57 -5.29 -3.30
C MET A 175 10.39 -4.35 -4.18
N ASP A 176 10.37 -4.59 -5.49
CA ASP A 176 10.94 -3.71 -6.50
C ASP A 176 9.93 -2.62 -6.92
N TYR A 177 10.33 -1.36 -6.80
CA TYR A 177 9.58 -0.17 -7.22
C TYR A 177 10.05 0.41 -8.55
N GLY A 178 10.83 -0.38 -9.29
CA GLY A 178 11.48 -0.02 -10.55
C GLY A 178 12.69 0.89 -10.37
N GLN A 179 13.50 0.98 -11.42
CA GLN A 179 14.71 1.84 -11.46
C GLN A 179 15.73 1.50 -10.37
N GLY A 180 15.85 0.22 -10.01
CA GLY A 180 16.76 -0.25 -8.97
C GLY A 180 16.34 0.11 -7.54
N ARG A 181 15.12 0.64 -7.34
CA ARG A 181 14.62 1.01 -6.02
C ARG A 181 13.92 -0.20 -5.39
N VAL A 182 14.63 -0.88 -4.50
CA VAL A 182 14.08 -1.96 -3.67
C VAL A 182 13.73 -1.43 -2.28
N ARG A 183 12.57 -1.79 -1.75
CA ARG A 183 12.20 -1.53 -0.35
C ARG A 183 11.85 -2.83 0.36
N ALA A 184 12.44 -3.00 1.53
CA ALA A 184 12.15 -4.10 2.45
C ALA A 184 11.01 -3.73 3.41
N MET A 185 10.06 -4.64 3.59
CA MET A 185 9.17 -4.67 4.76
C MET A 185 9.71 -5.70 5.74
N GLU A 186 10.08 -5.25 6.94
CA GLU A 186 10.56 -6.12 8.00
C GLU A 186 9.43 -6.54 8.92
N PHE A 187 9.44 -7.82 9.29
CA PHE A 187 8.46 -8.41 10.18
C PHE A 187 9.16 -9.06 11.37
N GLY A 188 8.68 -8.73 12.56
CA GLY A 188 8.86 -9.61 13.70
C GLY A 188 8.03 -10.89 13.47
N ALA A 189 8.44 -11.99 14.08
CA ALA A 189 7.70 -13.24 13.98
C ALA A 189 7.64 -13.97 15.33
N LYS A 190 6.48 -14.55 15.64
CA LYS A 190 6.39 -15.65 16.62
C LYS A 190 6.47 -16.96 15.84
N VAL A 191 7.43 -17.80 16.16
CA VAL A 191 7.62 -19.10 15.53
C VAL A 191 6.92 -20.18 16.36
N THR A 192 6.12 -21.01 15.71
CA THR A 192 5.54 -22.22 16.30
C THR A 192 5.86 -23.42 15.41
N PHE A 193 6.16 -24.55 16.04
CA PHE A 193 6.45 -25.81 15.35
C PHE A 193 5.22 -26.71 15.40
N GLU A 194 4.74 -27.14 14.23
CA GLU A 194 3.59 -28.06 14.11
C GLU A 194 3.93 -29.24 13.19
N ARG A 195 4.11 -30.43 13.77
CA ARG A 195 4.49 -31.68 13.07
C ARG A 195 5.71 -31.52 12.16
N ASN A 196 5.49 -31.08 10.92
CA ASN A 196 6.50 -30.91 9.87
C ASN A 196 6.53 -29.48 9.27
N ASN A 197 5.92 -28.53 9.97
CA ASN A 197 5.77 -27.15 9.52
C ASN A 197 6.32 -26.18 10.56
N LEU A 198 7.01 -25.15 10.06
CA LEU A 198 7.28 -23.92 10.80
C LEU A 198 6.23 -22.89 10.44
N ILE A 199 5.61 -22.33 11.47
CA ILE A 199 4.56 -21.34 11.34
C ILE A 199 5.07 -20.04 11.95
N PHE A 200 5.13 -18.99 11.14
CA PHE A 200 5.55 -17.65 11.56
C PHE A 200 4.32 -16.75 11.59
N THR A 201 3.92 -16.35 12.78
CA THR A 201 2.90 -15.32 12.95
C THR A 201 3.56 -13.96 12.93
N LEU A 202 3.31 -13.18 11.87
CA LEU A 202 4.00 -11.92 11.62
C LEU A 202 3.49 -10.80 12.53
N LYS A 203 4.41 -9.94 12.94
CA LYS A 203 4.20 -8.79 13.81
C LYS A 203 4.81 -7.53 13.18
N ASN A 204 4.23 -6.39 13.48
CA ASN A 204 4.84 -5.09 13.14
C ASN A 204 6.00 -4.77 14.10
N GLU A 205 6.65 -3.63 13.88
CA GLU A 205 7.76 -3.11 14.69
C GLU A 205 7.40 -2.92 16.17
N LEU A 206 6.11 -2.70 16.47
CA LEU A 206 5.58 -2.57 17.83
C LEU A 206 5.22 -3.93 18.46
N GLY A 207 5.53 -5.05 17.79
CA GLY A 207 5.22 -6.40 18.25
C GLY A 207 3.74 -6.80 18.14
N GLN A 208 2.91 -5.98 17.51
CA GLN A 208 1.49 -6.25 17.33
C GLN A 208 1.26 -7.23 16.17
N PRO A 209 0.34 -8.19 16.29
CA PRO A 209 0.08 -9.17 15.24
C PRO A 209 -0.51 -8.53 13.98
N LEU A 210 -0.01 -8.95 12.82
CA LEU A 210 -0.52 -8.52 11.51
C LEU A 210 -1.60 -9.45 10.95
N GLY A 211 -1.96 -10.52 11.67
CA GLY A 211 -2.88 -11.56 11.19
C GLY A 211 -2.41 -12.27 9.92
N ILE A 212 -1.13 -12.14 9.59
CA ILE A 212 -0.45 -12.86 8.51
C ILE A 212 0.32 -14.01 9.17
N THR A 213 0.16 -15.19 8.60
CA THR A 213 0.88 -16.39 9.00
C THR A 213 1.64 -16.91 7.79
N LEU A 214 2.96 -17.03 7.91
CA LEU A 214 3.79 -17.70 6.91
C LEU A 214 3.95 -19.16 7.34
N THR A 215 3.53 -20.10 6.50
CA THR A 215 3.72 -21.53 6.78
C THR A 215 4.79 -22.09 5.86
N MET A 216 5.86 -22.59 6.47
CA MET A 216 6.95 -23.26 5.77
C MET A 216 6.91 -24.74 6.06
N THR A 217 6.87 -25.55 5.02
CA THR A 217 6.96 -27.00 5.15
C THR A 217 8.43 -27.42 5.21
N HIS A 218 8.70 -28.56 5.84
CA HIS A 218 10.05 -29.15 5.82
C HIS A 218 10.61 -29.35 4.39
N LYS A 219 9.76 -29.71 3.42
CA LYS A 219 10.15 -29.80 2.00
C LYS A 219 10.59 -28.45 1.42
N PHE A 220 9.97 -27.36 1.87
CA PHE A 220 10.40 -26.01 1.49
C PHE A 220 11.75 -25.67 2.11
N LEU A 221 11.95 -25.92 3.41
CA LEU A 221 13.23 -25.64 4.08
C LEU A 221 14.40 -26.37 3.40
N LYS A 222 14.20 -27.66 3.08
CA LYS A 222 15.17 -28.46 2.31
C LYS A 222 15.54 -27.87 0.94
N SER A 223 14.63 -27.13 0.29
CA SER A 223 14.95 -26.51 -1.00
C SER A 223 15.83 -25.25 -0.91
N PHE A 224 16.08 -24.75 0.31
CA PHE A 224 17.01 -23.66 0.59
C PHE A 224 18.23 -24.15 1.38
N ASP A 225 18.45 -25.47 1.42
CA ASP A 225 19.41 -26.14 2.32
C ASP A 225 19.31 -25.66 3.78
N ALA A 226 18.11 -25.20 4.17
CA ALA A 226 17.84 -24.63 5.48
C ALA A 226 17.57 -25.73 6.50
N GLU A 227 18.24 -25.67 7.65
CA GLU A 227 18.02 -26.59 8.76
C GLU A 227 17.35 -25.85 9.93
N ALA A 228 16.18 -26.32 10.35
CA ALA A 228 15.57 -25.84 11.59
C ALA A 228 16.19 -26.60 12.77
N PHE A 229 16.60 -25.89 13.81
CA PHE A 229 17.17 -26.49 15.02
C PHE A 229 16.46 -25.99 16.28
N ILE A 230 16.52 -26.81 17.32
CA ILE A 230 16.19 -26.41 18.70
C ILE A 230 17.45 -26.66 19.53
N ARG A 231 18.01 -25.61 20.11
CA ARG A 231 19.14 -25.66 21.03
C ARG A 231 18.64 -25.53 22.46
N LEU A 232 18.78 -26.60 23.24
CA LEU A 232 18.58 -26.53 24.69
C LEU A 232 19.84 -25.94 25.32
N THR A 233 19.67 -24.89 26.12
CA THR A 233 20.76 -24.21 26.84
C THR A 233 20.61 -24.46 28.33
N SER A 234 21.67 -24.90 28.99
CA SER A 234 21.72 -25.01 30.46
C SER A 234 22.88 -24.16 30.96
N ARG A 235 22.60 -23.13 31.75
CA ARG A 235 23.62 -22.30 32.42
C ARG A 235 23.29 -22.16 33.90
N GLN A 236 24.12 -22.78 34.74
CA GLN A 236 24.29 -22.62 36.20
C GLN A 236 23.05 -22.54 37.12
N GLN A 237 21.82 -22.62 36.60
CA GLN A 237 20.52 -22.85 37.28
C GLN A 237 19.33 -22.56 36.35
N GLU A 238 19.55 -21.99 35.16
CA GLU A 238 18.50 -21.73 34.17
C GLU A 238 18.56 -22.75 33.03
N GLN A 239 17.43 -23.40 32.77
CA GLN A 239 17.19 -24.18 31.57
C GLN A 239 16.44 -23.30 30.57
N GLY A 240 16.99 -23.17 29.37
CA GLY A 240 16.41 -22.45 28.24
C GLY A 240 16.29 -23.35 27.02
N ALA A 241 15.37 -22.98 26.13
CA ALA A 241 15.26 -23.57 24.81
C ALA A 241 15.25 -22.44 23.78
N GLU A 242 16.21 -22.46 22.87
CA GLU A 242 16.25 -21.62 21.69
C GLU A 242 15.81 -22.45 20.49
N ALA A 243 15.00 -21.87 19.60
CA ALA A 243 14.71 -22.46 18.30
C ALA A 243 15.24 -21.51 17.22
N GLY A 244 15.83 -22.07 16.17
CA GLY A 244 16.48 -21.32 15.11
C GLY A 244 16.38 -22.01 13.76
N ILE A 245 16.83 -21.30 12.73
CA ILE A 245 16.98 -21.82 11.36
C ILE A 245 18.39 -21.46 10.92
N THR A 246 19.17 -22.47 10.57
CA THR A 246 20.46 -22.31 9.92
C THR A 246 20.22 -22.26 8.43
N LEU A 247 20.74 -21.22 7.79
CA LEU A 247 20.79 -21.08 6.33
C LEU A 247 22.25 -21.17 5.91
N PRO A 248 22.61 -22.00 4.93
CA PRO A 248 23.96 -22.02 4.38
C PRO A 248 24.07 -20.79 3.47
N PHE A 249 24.82 -19.80 3.93
CA PHE A 249 25.32 -18.71 3.12
C PHE A 249 26.83 -18.83 3.00
#